data_AF-A0A167B343-F1
#
_entry.id   AF-A0A167B343-F1
#
_cell.length_a   1.000
_cell.length_b   1.000
_cell.length_c   1.000
_cell.angle_alpha   90.00
_cell.angle_beta   90.00
_cell.angle_gamma   90.00
#
_symmetry.space_group_name_H-M   'P 1'
#
loop_
_entity.id
_entity.type
_entity.pdbx_description
1 polymer ?
#
loop_
_entity_poly.entity_id
_entity_poly.type
_entity_poly.pdbx_seq_one_letter_code
_entity_poly.pdbx_strand_id
1 'polypeptide(L)' 'MSPDREQCEKAYNQGCMWGMSGGDSNRCPYTDAQLTQWWFDGWQAGIDAWHDRNLQQKNAKQA' A
#
# COMPACT_ATOMS: atom_id res chain seq x y z
N MET A 1 -5.72 -17.75 -16.78
CA MET A 1 -4.65 -16.88 -17.32
C MET A 1 -4.00 -16.23 -16.12
N SER A 2 -2.70 -16.40 -15.94
CA SER A 2 -1.97 -15.67 -14.89
C SER A 2 -1.89 -14.19 -15.28
N PRO A 3 -1.96 -13.25 -14.32
CA PRO A 3 -1.81 -11.84 -14.62
C PRO A 3 -0.46 -11.55 -15.28
N ASP A 4 -0.44 -10.62 -16.23
CA ASP A 4 0.81 -10.16 -16.82
C ASP A 4 1.54 -9.24 -15.83
N ARG A 5 2.87 -9.17 -15.96
CA ARG A 5 3.73 -8.37 -15.08
C ARG A 5 3.27 -6.92 -14.93
N GLU A 6 2.77 -6.29 -16.00
CA GLU A 6 2.26 -4.92 -15.95
C GLU A 6 1.02 -4.78 -15.04
N GLN A 7 0.14 -5.79 -14.99
CA GLN A 7 -1.00 -5.79 -14.08
C GLN A 7 -0.54 -5.91 -12.63
N CYS A 8 0.44 -6.77 -12.36
CA CYS A 8 1.05 -6.92 -11.04
C CYS A 8 1.72 -5.62 -10.58
N GLU A 9 2.50 -4.95 -11.45
CA GLU A 9 3.14 -3.67 -11.14
C GLU A 9 2.10 -2.57 -10.88
N LYS A 10 0.99 -2.53 -11.64
CA LYS A 10 -0.12 -1.62 -11.37
C LYS A 10 -0.77 -1.89 -10.02
N ALA A 11 -1.02 -3.15 -9.70
CA ALA A 11 -1.59 -3.55 -8.40
C ALA A 11 -0.70 -3.10 -7.25
N TYR A 12 0.61 -3.33 -7.35
CA TYR A 12 1.58 -2.84 -6.36
C TYR A 12 1.57 -1.32 -6.21
N ASN A 13 1.65 -0.58 -7.32
CA ASN A 13 1.63 0.88 -7.28
C ASN A 13 0.33 1.42 -6.66
N GLN A 14 -0.81 0.80 -6.98
CA GLN A 14 -2.10 1.15 -6.40
C GLN A 14 -2.16 0.87 -4.89
N GLY A 15 -1.64 -0.27 -4.45
CA GLY A 15 -1.50 -0.59 -3.02
C GLY A 15 -0.65 0.44 -2.31
N CYS A 16 0.50 0.79 -2.89
CA CYS A 16 1.43 1.76 -2.33
C CYS A 16 0.81 3.15 -2.11
N MET A 17 0.10 3.69 -3.12
CA MET A 17 -0.61 4.96 -2.97
C MET A 17 -1.73 4.90 -1.92
N TRP A 18 -2.44 3.77 -1.84
CA TRP A 18 -3.50 3.58 -0.83
C TRP A 18 -2.93 3.53 0.59
N GLY A 19 -1.84 2.77 0.78
CA GLY A 19 -1.15 2.67 2.07
C GLY A 19 -0.56 4.01 2.52
N MET A 20 0.06 4.77 1.61
CA MET A 20 0.57 6.13 1.92
C MET A 20 -0.52 7.11 2.37
N SER A 21 -1.77 6.83 2.05
CA SER A 21 -2.93 7.62 2.48
C SER A 21 -3.46 7.19 3.85
N GLY A 22 -2.92 6.14 4.47
CA GLY A 22 -3.42 5.52 5.69
C GLY A 22 -4.63 4.61 5.47
N GLY A 23 -4.83 4.13 4.23
CA GLY A 23 -5.94 3.24 3.90
C GLY A 23 -5.77 1.84 4.46
N ASP A 24 -6.87 1.14 4.74
CA ASP A 24 -6.86 -0.23 5.30
C ASP A 24 -6.70 -1.31 4.22
N SER A 25 -6.09 -2.44 4.57
CA SER A 25 -5.79 -3.56 3.66
C SER A 25 -7.04 -4.31 3.19
N ASN A 26 -8.14 -4.30 3.96
CA ASN A 26 -9.40 -4.98 3.62
C ASN A 26 -10.13 -4.35 2.42
N ARG A 27 -9.61 -3.25 1.87
CA ARG A 27 -10.11 -2.57 0.67
C ARG A 27 -9.41 -3.00 -0.62
N CYS A 28 -8.63 -4.09 -0.59
CA CYS A 28 -8.02 -4.65 -1.80
C CYS A 28 -9.10 -4.96 -2.85
N PRO A 29 -9.01 -4.39 -4.08
CA PRO A 29 -10.04 -4.57 -5.11
C PRO A 29 -9.86 -5.85 -5.92
N TYR A 30 -8.74 -6.57 -5.73
CA TYR A 30 -8.39 -7.75 -6.53
C TYR A 30 -8.88 -9.03 -5.85
N THR A 31 -9.39 -9.95 -6.67
CA THR A 31 -9.77 -11.31 -6.27
C THR A 31 -8.75 -12.35 -6.72
N ASP A 32 -7.88 -12.01 -7.69
CA ASP A 32 -6.79 -12.87 -8.14
C ASP A 32 -5.66 -12.89 -7.10
N ALA A 33 -5.25 -14.08 -6.68
CA ALA A 33 -4.27 -14.24 -5.60
C ALA A 33 -2.93 -13.55 -5.89
N GLN A 34 -2.47 -13.52 -7.14
CA GLN A 34 -1.19 -12.90 -7.49
C GLN A 34 -1.32 -11.37 -7.47
N LEU A 35 -2.38 -10.80 -8.05
CA LEU A 35 -2.61 -9.35 -7.98
C LEU A 35 -2.85 -8.87 -6.55
N THR A 36 -3.59 -9.65 -5.76
CA THR A 36 -3.85 -9.39 -4.35
C THR A 36 -2.55 -9.34 -3.56
N GLN A 37 -1.62 -10.30 -3.76
CA GLN A 37 -0.32 -10.28 -3.09
C GLN A 37 0.49 -9.03 -3.46
N TRP A 38 0.59 -8.71 -4.75
CA TRP A 38 1.34 -7.52 -5.20
C TRP A 38 0.75 -6.23 -4.65
N TRP A 39 -0.58 -6.11 -4.61
CA TRP A 39 -1.25 -4.97 -4.00
C TRP A 39 -0.95 -4.88 -2.50
N PHE A 40 -0.98 -6.01 -1.76
CA PHE A 40 -0.64 -6.02 -0.33
C PHE A 40 0.81 -5.63 -0.07
N ASP A 41 1.76 -6.12 -0.88
CA ASP A 41 3.17 -5.76 -0.76
C ASP A 41 3.37 -4.25 -0.95
N GLY A 42 2.70 -3.67 -1.95
CA GLY A 42 2.70 -2.22 -2.17
C GLY A 42 2.05 -1.47 -1.01
N TRP A 43 0.88 -1.92 -0.56
CA TRP A 43 0.15 -1.32 0.56
C TRP A 43 0.97 -1.29 1.84
N GLN A 44 1.67 -2.38 2.18
CA GLN A 44 2.53 -2.44 3.36
C GLN A 44 3.64 -1.39 3.28
N ALA A 45 4.34 -1.29 2.14
CA ALA A 45 5.36 -0.27 1.93
C ALA A 45 4.79 1.16 2.07
N GLY A 46 3.57 1.39 1.57
CA GLY A 46 2.88 2.67 1.72
C GLY A 46 2.50 3.00 3.17
N ILE A 47 2.02 2.00 3.93
CA ILE A 47 1.63 2.17 5.34
C ILE A 47 2.84 2.45 6.23
N ASP A 48 3.96 1.79 5.98
CA ASP A 48 5.19 2.03 6.74
C ASP A 48 5.63 3.50 6.57
N ALA A 49 5.61 4.01 5.32
CA ALA A 49 5.89 5.42 5.04
C ALA A 49 4.87 6.38 5.68
N TRP A 50 3.58 6.02 5.71
CA TRP A 50 2.56 6.81 6.40
C TRP A 50 2.79 6.83 7.91
N HIS A 51 3.12 5.69 8.53
CA HIS A 51 3.43 5.61 9.96
C HIS A 51 4.64 6.47 10.33
N ASP A 52 5.74 6.37 9.58
CA ASP A 52 6.94 7.17 9.79
C ASP A 52 6.62 8.67 9.72
N ARG A 53 5.88 9.09 8.71
CA ARG A 53 5.43 10.48 8.56
C ARG A 53 4.58 10.94 9.75
N ASN A 54 3.63 10.12 10.19
CA ASN A 54 2.74 10.47 11.31
C ASN A 54 3.50 10.54 12.64
N LEU A 55 4.46 9.65 12.85
CA LEU A 55 5.32 9.68 14.02
C LEU A 55 6.18 10.95 14.06
N GLN A 56 6.79 11.31 12.93
CA GLN A 56 7.55 12.56 12.80
C GLN A 56 6.67 13.80 13.06
N GLN A 57 5.46 13.83 12.52
CA GLN A 57 4.53 14.94 12.74
C GLN A 57 4.07 15.06 14.20
N LYS A 58 3.89 13.95 14.92
CA LYS A 58 3.57 13.97 16.36
C LYS A 58 4.73 14.55 17.16
N ASN A 59 5.95 14.08 16.91
CA ASN A 59 7.14 14.55 17.60
C ASN A 59 7.40 16.06 17.35
N ALA A 60 7.18 16.54 16.13
CA ALA A 60 7.35 17.96 15.78
C ALA A 60 6.32 18.89 16.43
N LYS A 61 5.14 18.38 16.83
CA LYS A 61 4.09 19.18 17.50
C LYS A 61 4.22 19.20 19.02
N GLN A 62 5.11 18.40 19.60
CA GLN A 62 5.34 18.30 21.05
C GLN A 62 6.62 19.02 21.52
N ALA A 63 7.37 19.65 20.60
CA ALA A 63 8.53 20.48 20.87
C ALA A 63 8.18 21.97 20.78
#